data_AF-A0A4W5RY78-F1
#
_entry.id   AF-A0A4W5RY78-F1
#
_cell.length_a   1.000
_cell.length_b   1.000
_cell.length_c   1.000
_cell.angle_alpha   90.00
_cell.angle_beta   90.00
_cell.angle_gamma   90.00
#
_symmetry.space_group_name_H-M   'P 1'
#
loop_
_entity.id
_entity.type
_entity.pdbx_description
1 polymer ?
#
loop_
_entity_poly.entity_id
_entity_poly.type
_entity_poly.pdbx_seq_one_letter_code
_entity_poly.pdbx_strand_id
1 'polypeptide(L)' 'MEFPEEVLAHIFSYLSVKERESACAVCKRWAQSMSHPRVWRLIQEKSCEM' A
#
# COMPACT_ATOMS: atom_id res chain seq x y z
N MET A 1 -8.87 13.75 11.29
CA MET A 1 -9.76 12.90 10.48
C MET A 1 -8.94 11.70 10.07
N GLU A 2 -9.32 10.50 10.47
CA GLU A 2 -8.53 9.29 10.17
C GLU A 2 -9.19 8.50 9.04
N PHE A 3 -8.37 8.02 8.10
CA PHE A 3 -8.86 7.19 7.00
C PHE A 3 -9.16 5.76 7.45
N PRO A 4 -10.24 5.14 6.94
CA PRO A 4 -10.47 3.71 7.08
C PRO A 4 -9.30 2.87 6.54
N GLU A 5 -9.15 1.64 7.02
CA GLU A 5 -8.07 0.73 6.62
C GLU A 5 -8.11 0.41 5.13
N GLU A 6 -9.31 0.26 4.56
CA GLU A 6 -9.53 -0.02 3.14
C GLU A 6 -9.05 1.13 2.24
N VAL A 7 -9.18 2.37 2.71
CA VAL A 7 -8.73 3.56 1.99
C VAL A 7 -7.20 3.63 2.02
N LEU A 8 -6.57 3.35 3.17
CA LEU A 8 -5.12 3.24 3.27
C LEU A 8 -4.56 2.12 2.38
N ALA A 9 -5.20 0.96 2.39
CA ALA A 9 -4.84 -0.17 1.53
C ALA A 9 -4.97 0.17 0.04
N HIS A 10 -5.97 0.96 -0.34
CA HIS A 10 -6.11 1.46 -1.71
C HIS A 10 -5.00 2.44 -2.09
N ILE A 11 -4.65 3.39 -1.20
CA ILE A 11 -3.53 4.32 -1.40
C ILE A 11 -2.22 3.53 -1.57
N PHE A 12 -1.92 2.58 -0.69
CA PHE A 12 -0.68 1.80 -0.75
C PHE A 12 -0.61 0.83 -1.92
N SER A 13 -1.74 0.49 -2.54
CA SER A 13 -1.75 -0.32 -3.76
C SER A 13 -1.08 0.39 -4.95
N TYR A 14 -0.99 1.72 -4.95
CA TYR A 14 -0.31 2.50 -5.99
C TYR A 14 1.22 2.57 -5.83
N LEU A 15 1.72 2.27 -4.63
CA LEU A 15 3.15 2.28 -4.30
C LEU A 15 3.86 1.04 -4.88
N SER A 16 5.11 1.20 -5.27
CA SER A 16 6.03 0.09 -5.55
C SER A 16 6.34 -0.70 -4.27
N VAL A 17 6.92 -1.90 -4.43
CA VAL A 17 7.31 -2.74 -3.29
C VAL A 17 8.25 -1.99 -2.32
N LYS A 18 9.25 -1.27 -2.85
CA LYS A 18 10.19 -0.49 -2.05
C LYS A 18 9.52 0.67 -1.29
N GLU A 19 8.57 1.34 -1.93
CA GLU A 19 7.80 2.42 -1.27
C GLU A 19 6.88 1.88 -0.18
N ARG A 20 6.33 0.68 -0.34
CA ARG A 20 5.52 0.02 0.70
C ARG A 20 6.33 -0.33 1.93
N GLU A 21 7.58 -0.79 1.77
CA GLU A 21 8.48 -1.01 2.91
C GLU A 21 8.72 0.28 3.69
N SER A 22 8.95 1.37 2.97
CA SER A 22 9.12 2.71 3.58
C SER A 22 7.85 3.15 4.30
N ALA A 23 6.68 2.95 3.69
CA ALA A 23 5.38 3.27 4.30
C ALA A 23 5.08 2.40 5.55
N CYS A 24 5.50 1.13 5.57
CA CYS A 24 5.36 0.25 6.72
C CYS A 24 6.14 0.77 7.95
N ALA A 25 7.28 1.43 7.72
CA ALA A 25 8.11 1.98 8.80
C ALA A 25 7.61 3.31 9.38
N VAL A 26 6.61 3.97 8.77
CA VAL A 26 6.13 5.28 9.22
C VAL A 26 5.40 5.20 10.56
N CYS A 27 4.42 4.29 10.67
CA CYS A 27 3.65 4.11 11.90
C CYS A 27 2.94 2.75 11.96
N LYS A 28 2.51 2.36 13.16
CA LYS A 28 1.81 1.08 13.40
C LYS A 28 0.55 0.92 12.54
N ARG A 29 -0.22 1.99 12.33
CA ARG A 29 -1.46 1.96 11.54
C ARG A 29 -1.18 1.66 10.07
N TRP A 30 -0.14 2.27 9.51
CA TRP A 30 0.25 2.03 8.12
C TRP A 30 0.75 0.59 7.96
N ALA A 31 1.57 0.11 8.89
CA ALA A 31 1.99 -1.28 8.93
C ALA A 31 0.82 -2.27 8.98
N GLN A 32 -0.22 -2.00 9.79
CA GLN A 32 -1.42 -2.84 9.87
C GLN A 32 -2.16 -2.92 8.53
N SER A 33 -2.36 -1.78 7.86
CA SER A 33 -3.06 -1.75 6.57
C SER A 33 -2.30 -2.45 5.43
N MET A 34 -1.00 -2.73 5.57
CA MET A 34 -0.23 -3.55 4.62
C MET A 34 -0.66 -5.01 4.61
N SER A 35 -1.35 -5.50 5.66
CA SER A 35 -1.89 -6.86 5.68
C SER A 35 -3.09 -7.04 4.74
N HIS A 36 -3.71 -5.94 4.29
CA HIS A 36 -4.88 -6.00 3.43
C HIS A 36 -4.51 -6.58 2.05
N PRO A 37 -5.23 -7.60 1.54
CA PRO A 37 -4.92 -8.24 0.26
C PRO A 37 -4.84 -7.31 -0.96
N ARG A 38 -5.51 -6.15 -0.92
CA ARG A 38 -5.54 -5.16 -2.01
C ARG A 38 -4.17 -4.53 -2.24
N VAL A 39 -3.36 -4.37 -1.19
CA VAL A 39 -2.01 -3.80 -1.28
C VAL A 39 -1.16 -4.64 -2.23
N TRP A 40 -1.25 -5.97 -2.15
CA TRP A 40 -0.40 -6.89 -2.92
C TRP A 40 -1.02 -7.38 -4.23
N ARG A 41 -2.33 -7.20 -4.43
CA ARG A 41 -3.05 -7.71 -5.60
C ARG A 41 -2.66 -7.02 -6.93
N LEU A 42 -2.18 -5.78 -6.90
CA LEU A 42 -1.90 -4.97 -8.09
C LEU A 42 -0.44 -5.00 -8.59
N ILE A 43 0.41 -5.89 -8.07
CA ILE A 43 1.83 -5.97 -8.51
C ILE A 43 1.94 -6.38 -10.00
N GLN A 44 0.87 -6.88 -10.63
CA GLN A 44 0.88 -7.28 -12.04
C GLN A 44 0.70 -6.13 -13.06
N GLU A 45 0.22 -4.93 -12.67
CA GLU A 45 -0.21 -3.91 -13.67
C GLU A 45 0.77 -2.76 -13.94
N LYS A 46 1.85 -2.57 -13.18
CA LYS A 46 2.81 -1.46 -13.43
C LYS A 46 4.01 -1.84 -14.31
N SER A 47 3.86 -2.80 -15.23
CA SER A 47 4.83 -3.01 -16.32
C SER A 47 4.53 -2.18 -17.58
N CYS A 48 3.67 -1.16 -17.49
CA CYS A 48 3.47 -0.21 -18.58
C CYS A 48 3.84 1.21 -18.15
N GLU A 49 4.69 1.82 -19.00
CA GLU A 49 5.12 3.23 -19.11
C GLU A 49 6.37 3.57 -18.26
N MET A 50 7.57 3.77 -18.82
CA MET A 50 8.00 4.23 -20.17
C MET A 50 9.10 3.37 -20.79
#